data_AF-A0A3S9PWV2-F1
#
_entry.id   AF-A0A3S9PWV2-F1
#
_cell.length_a   1.000
_cell.length_b   1.000
_cell.length_c   1.000
_cell.angle_alpha   90.00
_cell.angle_beta   90.00
_cell.angle_gamma   90.00
#
_symmetry.space_group_name_H-M   'P 1'
#
loop_
_entity.id
_entity.type
_entity.pdbx_description
1 polymer ?
#
loop_
_entity_poly.entity_id
_entity_poly.type
_entity_poly.pdbx_seq_one_letter_code
_entity_poly.pdbx_strand_id
1 'polypeptide(L)'
;MLPFVALTATLFLLDRRSRPNVRILALVVLALVLWTITISNYTIAFSLTLVSVLLLIGAKRPSALVFILFLASVVIASFSRELGRFISHVAMEGQLTPIVSQRLLDFGQSLQFGLDGMTEGRLRLYQTSWNAFIDNPLLGVEGGGYLSGQSIGQHSSWLDFLGAFGLWVSVPLLLAMALAFRKSWRIFTSPKHRLVLLMSLLLLGIFGLLNPILTNPQVGFGHFFLVPLGLAMNSISRRERAE
;
A
#
# COMPACT_ATOMS: atom_id res chain seq x y z
N MET A 1 7.50 4.58 -4.53
CA MET A 1 8.93 4.31 -4.26
C MET A 1 9.29 4.44 -2.77
N LEU A 2 9.06 5.59 -2.15
CA LEU A 2 9.48 5.91 -0.78
C LEU A 2 9.11 4.87 0.31
N PRO A 3 7.89 4.30 0.35
CA PRO A 3 7.53 3.30 1.38
C PRO A 3 8.35 2.00 1.30
N PHE A 4 8.75 1.58 0.09
CA PHE A 4 9.58 0.40 -0.10
C PHE A 4 11.03 0.64 0.31
N VAL A 5 11.55 1.85 0.07
CA VAL A 5 12.87 2.25 0.56
C VAL A 5 12.85 2.31 2.09
N ALA A 6 11.80 2.85 2.69
CA ALA A 6 11.60 2.84 4.14
C ALA A 6 11.53 1.40 4.69
N LEU A 7 10.76 0.50 4.07
CA LEU A 7 10.67 -0.90 4.47
C LEU A 7 12.03 -1.60 4.38
N THR A 8 12.75 -1.42 3.28
CA THR A 8 14.08 -2.01 3.07
C THR A 8 15.08 -1.48 4.09
N ALA A 9 15.13 -0.17 4.31
CA ALA A 9 15.97 0.45 5.33
C ALA A 9 15.63 -0.08 6.73
N THR A 10 14.34 -0.22 7.06
CA THR A 10 13.89 -0.78 8.34
C THR A 10 14.31 -2.24 8.49
N LEU A 11 14.20 -3.05 7.44
CA LEU A 11 14.67 -4.44 7.45
C LEU A 11 16.18 -4.53 7.71
N PHE A 12 16.98 -3.64 7.12
CA PHE A 12 18.42 -3.54 7.39
C PHE A 12 18.72 -3.14 8.84
N LEU A 13 17.97 -2.20 9.42
CA LEU A 13 18.11 -1.81 10.83
C LEU A 13 17.77 -2.94 11.79
N LEU A 14 16.82 -3.78 11.41
CA LEU A 14 16.39 -4.92 12.22
C LEU A 14 17.34 -6.13 12.09
N ASP A 15 18.28 -6.14 11.14
CA ASP A 15 19.28 -7.20 11.05
C ASP A 15 20.40 -6.99 12.08
N ARG A 16 20.45 -7.89 13.07
CA ARG A 16 21.48 -7.87 14.11
C ARG A 16 22.89 -8.09 13.56
N ARG A 17 23.05 -8.60 12.34
CA ARG A 17 24.34 -8.86 11.69
C ARG A 17 24.91 -7.69 10.89
N SER A 18 24.12 -6.64 10.63
CA SER A 18 24.58 -5.50 9.84
C SER A 18 25.70 -4.73 10.56
N ARG A 19 26.76 -4.36 9.83
CA ARG A 19 27.83 -3.49 10.33
C ARG A 19 27.26 -2.14 10.83
N PRO A 20 27.85 -1.50 11.85
CA PRO A 20 27.33 -0.26 12.43
C PRO A 20 27.17 0.87 11.38
N ASN A 21 28.13 1.01 10.47
CA ASN A 21 28.07 2.02 9.41
C ASN A 21 26.87 1.82 8.46
N VAL A 22 26.49 0.55 8.20
CA VAL A 22 25.32 0.22 7.37
C VAL A 22 24.03 0.59 8.10
N ARG A 23 23.97 0.45 9.43
CA ARG A 23 22.81 0.90 10.22
C ARG A 23 22.67 2.41 10.21
N ILE A 24 23.78 3.14 10.37
CA ILE A 24 23.76 4.60 10.31
C ILE A 24 23.28 5.05 8.92
N LEU A 25 23.79 4.45 7.84
CA LEU A 25 23.33 4.73 6.49
C LEU A 25 21.83 4.43 6.31
N ALA A 26 21.34 3.28 6.81
CA ALA A 26 19.93 2.93 6.73
C ALA A 26 19.03 3.90 7.54
N LEU A 27 19.49 4.38 8.70
CA LEU A 27 18.80 5.43 9.47
C LEU A 27 18.72 6.74 8.69
N VAL A 28 19.84 7.17 8.09
CA VAL A 28 19.88 8.39 7.27
C VAL A 28 18.95 8.26 6.07
N VAL A 29 18.98 7.13 5.36
CA VAL A 29 18.07 6.86 4.24
C VAL A 29 16.61 6.88 4.69
N LEU A 30 16.29 6.25 5.82
CA LEU A 30 14.93 6.26 6.36
C LEU A 30 14.49 7.69 6.72
N ALA A 31 15.34 8.49 7.35
CA ALA A 31 15.06 9.87 7.70
C ALA A 31 14.82 10.73 6.45
N LEU A 32 15.65 10.61 5.42
CA LEU A 32 15.49 11.30 4.13
C LEU A 32 14.20 10.88 3.41
N VAL A 33 13.86 9.60 3.46
CA VAL A 33 12.62 9.08 2.88
C VAL A 33 11.41 9.65 3.60
N LEU A 34 11.39 9.63 4.94
CA LEU A 34 10.31 10.21 5.74
C LEU A 34 10.19 11.72 5.49
N TRP A 35 11.30 12.43 5.45
CA TRP A 35 11.36 13.86 5.10
C TRP A 35 10.75 14.15 3.73
N THR A 36 11.12 13.35 2.71
CA THR A 36 10.57 13.48 1.36
C THR A 36 9.07 13.20 1.33
N ILE A 37 8.60 12.20 2.07
CA ILE A 37 7.16 11.90 2.22
C ILE A 37 6.43 13.09 2.84
N THR A 38 7.01 13.73 3.86
CA THR A 38 6.44 14.93 4.50
C THR A 38 6.32 16.08 3.51
N ILE A 39 7.39 16.42 2.79
CA ILE A 39 7.41 17.54 1.84
C ILE A 39 6.42 17.32 0.68
N SER A 40 6.31 16.08 0.22
CA SER A 40 5.46 15.73 -0.92
C SER A 40 3.96 15.63 -0.59
N ASN A 41 3.58 15.79 0.67
CA ASN A 41 2.18 15.68 1.16
C ASN A 41 1.48 14.38 0.72
N TYR A 42 2.24 13.30 0.42
CA TYR A 42 1.66 12.03 0.00
C TYR A 42 1.13 11.25 1.21
N THR A 43 -0.11 11.52 1.60
CA THR A 43 -0.83 10.82 2.69
C THR A 43 -0.81 9.29 2.52
N ILE A 44 -0.85 8.80 1.28
CA ILE A 44 -0.76 7.38 0.96
C ILE A 44 0.60 6.80 1.40
N ALA A 45 1.70 7.53 1.18
CA ALA A 45 3.03 7.05 1.54
C ALA A 45 3.22 6.98 3.06
N PHE A 46 2.67 7.92 3.83
CA PHE A 46 2.62 7.81 5.30
C PHE A 46 1.82 6.59 5.76
N SER A 47 0.62 6.41 5.20
CA SER A 47 -0.26 5.28 5.54
C SER A 47 0.43 3.94 5.29
N LEU A 48 1.14 3.81 4.16
CA LEU A 48 1.88 2.61 3.81
C LEU A 48 3.11 2.39 4.69
N THR A 49 3.76 3.46 5.12
CA THR A 49 4.88 3.36 6.06
C THR A 49 4.39 2.86 7.41
N LEU A 50 3.26 3.38 7.90
CA LEU A 50 2.60 2.89 9.11
C LEU A 50 2.21 1.41 8.98
N VAL A 51 1.54 1.03 7.89
CA VAL A 51 1.19 -0.38 7.60
C VAL A 51 2.44 -1.26 7.56
N SER A 52 3.51 -0.80 6.93
CA SER A 52 4.79 -1.53 6.86
C SER A 52 5.38 -1.76 8.25
N VAL A 53 5.37 -0.75 9.12
CA VAL A 53 5.82 -0.87 10.52
C VAL A 53 4.95 -1.85 11.30
N LEU A 54 3.61 -1.75 11.17
CA LEU A 54 2.67 -2.66 11.83
C LEU A 54 2.88 -4.12 11.40
N LEU A 55 3.09 -4.35 10.10
CA LEU A 55 3.38 -5.69 9.58
C LEU A 55 4.72 -6.23 10.10
N LEU A 56 5.74 -5.39 10.26
CA LEU A 56 7.01 -5.79 10.87
C LEU A 56 6.86 -6.18 12.35
N ILE A 57 6.01 -5.46 13.10
CA ILE A 57 5.66 -5.82 14.48
C ILE A 57 4.93 -7.17 14.49
N GLY A 58 3.92 -7.34 13.63
CA GLY A 58 3.15 -8.58 13.52
C GLY A 58 3.98 -9.79 13.09
N ALA A 59 4.95 -9.59 12.21
CA ALA A 59 5.89 -10.63 11.81
C ALA A 59 6.69 -11.20 12.99
N LYS A 60 7.02 -10.37 13.98
CA LYS A 60 7.76 -10.79 15.18
C LYS A 60 6.83 -11.25 16.30
N ARG A 61 5.66 -10.64 16.42
CA ARG A 61 4.70 -10.84 17.51
C ARG A 61 3.27 -10.74 16.95
N PRO A 62 2.73 -11.80 16.33
CA PRO A 62 1.43 -11.74 15.68
C PRO A 62 0.29 -11.44 16.66
N SER A 63 0.35 -11.98 17.88
CA SER A 63 -0.61 -11.69 18.95
C SER A 63 -0.62 -10.21 19.34
N ALA A 64 0.55 -9.56 19.37
CA ALA A 64 0.65 -8.13 19.67
C ALA A 64 0.03 -7.28 18.55
N LEU A 65 0.23 -7.64 17.27
CA LEU A 65 -0.43 -6.95 16.16
C LEU A 65 -1.95 -7.09 16.24
N VAL A 66 -2.47 -8.30 16.46
CA VAL A 66 -3.92 -8.54 16.61
C VAL A 66 -4.47 -7.70 17.76
N PHE A 67 -3.79 -7.69 18.90
CA PHE A 67 -4.19 -6.88 20.05
C PHE A 67 -4.17 -5.37 19.75
N ILE A 68 -3.14 -4.86 19.07
CA ILE A 68 -3.04 -3.44 18.67
C ILE A 68 -4.17 -3.08 17.71
N LEU A 69 -4.45 -3.92 16.70
CA LEU A 69 -5.52 -3.68 15.74
C LEU A 69 -6.89 -3.73 16.42
N PHE A 70 -7.12 -4.71 17.30
CA PHE A 70 -8.33 -4.80 18.09
C PHE A 70 -8.53 -3.56 18.97
N LEU A 71 -7.51 -3.16 19.72
CA LEU A 71 -7.57 -1.96 20.57
C LEU A 71 -7.81 -0.69 19.75
N ALA A 72 -7.12 -0.54 18.62
CA ALA A 72 -7.33 0.58 17.70
C ALA A 72 -8.76 0.62 17.17
N SER A 73 -9.31 -0.54 16.77
CA SER A 73 -10.71 -0.65 16.33
C SER A 73 -11.70 -0.31 17.43
N VAL A 74 -11.47 -0.76 18.66
CA VAL A 74 -12.32 -0.42 19.82
C VAL A 74 -12.26 1.07 20.12
N VAL A 75 -11.08 1.67 20.11
CA VAL A 75 -10.90 3.12 20.33
C VAL A 75 -11.59 3.92 19.23
N ILE A 76 -11.38 3.57 17.96
CA ILE A 76 -12.03 4.24 16.83
C ILE A 76 -13.55 4.10 16.92
N ALA A 77 -14.07 2.90 17.22
CA ALA A 77 -15.50 2.68 17.31
C ALA A 77 -16.16 3.41 18.50
N SER A 78 -15.46 3.48 19.65
CA SER A 78 -16.01 4.05 20.88
C SER A 78 -15.87 5.56 20.96
N PHE A 79 -14.87 6.14 20.29
CA PHE A 79 -14.51 7.55 20.37
C PHE A 79 -14.39 8.21 18.98
N SER A 80 -15.06 7.69 17.96
CA SER A 80 -14.95 8.20 16.58
C SER A 80 -15.25 9.69 16.50
N ARG A 81 -16.31 10.14 17.17
CA ARG A 81 -16.76 11.54 17.13
C ARG A 81 -15.76 12.48 17.80
N GLU A 82 -15.23 12.09 18.95
CA GLU A 82 -14.27 12.85 19.74
C GLU A 82 -12.91 12.91 19.03
N LEU A 83 -12.45 11.77 18.48
CA LEU A 83 -11.27 11.70 17.62
C LEU A 83 -11.44 12.59 16.40
N GLY A 84 -12.60 12.54 15.75
CA GLY A 84 -12.87 13.37 14.59
C GLY A 84 -12.84 14.86 14.91
N ARG A 85 -13.42 15.28 16.04
CA ARG A 85 -13.36 16.68 16.51
C ARG A 85 -11.93 17.13 16.77
N PHE A 86 -11.16 16.30 17.47
CA PHE A 86 -9.75 16.57 17.75
C PHE A 86 -8.95 16.74 16.46
N ILE A 87 -9.12 15.82 15.50
CA ILE A 87 -8.42 15.88 14.22
C ILE A 87 -8.83 17.13 13.42
N SER A 88 -10.12 17.47 13.36
CA SER A 88 -10.59 18.69 12.69
C SER A 88 -10.04 19.95 13.35
N HIS A 89 -9.92 20.00 14.68
CA HIS A 89 -9.30 21.12 15.39
C HIS A 89 -7.81 21.25 15.06
N VAL A 90 -7.06 20.14 15.09
CA VAL A 90 -5.65 20.11 14.65
C VAL A 90 -5.51 20.55 13.19
N ALA A 91 -6.45 20.19 12.33
CA ALA A 91 -6.44 20.59 10.93
C ALA A 91 -6.60 22.11 10.74
N MET A 92 -7.46 22.75 11.54
CA MET A 92 -7.77 24.18 11.42
C MET A 92 -6.73 25.06 12.12
N GLU A 93 -6.22 24.62 13.28
CA GLU A 93 -5.32 25.44 14.11
C GLU A 93 -3.85 25.07 13.97
N GLY A 94 -3.56 23.83 13.54
CA GLY A 94 -2.21 23.44 13.18
C GLY A 94 -1.77 24.25 11.98
N GLN A 95 -0.58 24.87 12.06
CA GLN A 95 0.08 25.58 10.96
C GLN A 95 0.55 24.60 9.86
N LEU A 96 -0.37 23.78 9.37
CA LEU A 96 -0.17 22.72 8.39
C LEU A 96 -0.29 23.30 6.98
N THR A 97 0.26 22.58 6.01
CA THR A 97 0.04 22.94 4.60
C THR A 97 -1.46 22.84 4.27
N PRO A 98 -1.98 23.68 3.35
CA PRO A 98 -3.41 23.65 3.00
C PRO A 98 -3.92 22.28 2.58
N ILE A 99 -3.08 21.51 1.88
CA ILE A 99 -3.42 20.15 1.43
C ILE A 99 -3.58 19.21 2.62
N VAL A 100 -2.63 19.24 3.58
CA VAL A 100 -2.69 18.37 4.76
C VAL A 100 -3.84 18.76 5.68
N SER A 101 -4.04 20.07 5.90
CA SER A 101 -5.18 20.60 6.64
C SER A 101 -6.50 20.11 6.06
N GLN A 102 -6.72 20.26 4.74
CA GLN A 102 -7.93 19.76 4.10
C GLN A 102 -8.12 18.26 4.28
N ARG A 103 -7.06 17.45 4.12
CA ARG A 103 -7.13 16.00 4.28
C ARG A 103 -7.48 15.57 5.70
N LEU A 104 -6.92 16.25 6.70
CA LEU A 104 -7.25 15.99 8.10
C LEU A 104 -8.67 16.46 8.42
N LEU A 105 -9.11 17.58 7.87
CA LEU A 105 -10.47 18.08 8.04
C LEU A 105 -11.49 17.08 7.47
N ASP A 106 -11.30 16.63 6.23
CA ASP A 106 -12.13 15.62 5.58
C ASP A 106 -12.20 14.33 6.41
N PHE A 107 -11.05 13.88 6.93
CA PHE A 107 -10.98 12.68 7.77
C PHE A 107 -11.67 12.86 9.12
N GLY A 108 -11.47 14.00 9.78
CA GLY A 108 -12.10 14.33 11.06
C GLY A 108 -13.62 14.47 10.93
N GLN A 109 -14.10 15.06 9.83
CA GLN A 109 -15.53 15.12 9.51
C GLN A 109 -16.09 13.72 9.21
N SER A 110 -15.34 12.90 8.46
CA SER A 110 -15.75 11.52 8.14
C SER A 110 -15.98 10.66 9.41
N LEU A 111 -15.14 10.87 10.44
CA LEU A 111 -15.30 10.18 11.73
C LEU A 111 -16.48 10.73 12.56
N GLN A 112 -16.81 12.02 12.43
CA GLN A 112 -17.87 12.67 13.20
C GLN A 112 -19.27 12.40 12.65
N PHE A 113 -19.41 12.51 11.33
CA PHE A 113 -20.71 12.55 10.65
C PHE A 113 -20.95 11.33 9.75
N GLY A 114 -19.97 10.44 9.63
CA GLY A 114 -19.99 9.35 8.65
C GLY A 114 -19.36 9.79 7.32
N LEU A 115 -19.45 8.95 6.30
CA LEU A 115 -18.81 9.20 5.01
C LEU A 115 -19.43 10.44 4.33
N ASP A 116 -18.67 11.52 4.25
CA ASP A 116 -19.03 12.76 3.53
C ASP A 116 -17.83 13.28 2.71
N GLY A 117 -18.08 14.18 1.77
CA GLY A 117 -17.06 14.88 0.99
C GLY A 117 -16.22 13.99 0.07
N MET A 118 -14.88 14.15 0.12
CA MET A 118 -13.96 13.45 -0.79
C MET A 118 -13.99 11.93 -0.63
N THR A 119 -14.30 11.41 0.57
CA THR A 119 -14.37 9.96 0.80
C THR A 119 -15.56 9.34 0.08
N GLU A 120 -16.71 10.01 0.10
CA GLU A 120 -17.89 9.58 -0.64
C GLU A 120 -17.63 9.61 -2.15
N GLY A 121 -16.98 10.68 -2.65
CA GLY A 121 -16.56 10.76 -4.05
C GLY A 121 -15.70 9.56 -4.48
N ARG A 122 -14.76 9.11 -3.64
CA ARG A 122 -13.93 7.92 -3.91
C ARG A 122 -14.74 6.63 -3.93
N LEU A 123 -15.71 6.49 -3.01
CA LEU A 123 -16.58 5.33 -2.99
C LEU A 123 -17.44 5.27 -4.26
N ARG A 124 -17.95 6.42 -4.73
CA ARG A 124 -18.66 6.51 -6.01
C ARG A 124 -17.77 6.09 -7.17
N LEU A 125 -16.51 6.51 -7.22
CA LEU A 125 -15.57 6.07 -8.26
C LEU A 125 -15.32 4.55 -8.22
N TYR A 126 -15.13 3.96 -7.04
CA TYR A 126 -15.06 2.49 -6.90
C TYR A 126 -16.32 1.81 -7.42
N GLN A 127 -17.48 2.36 -7.08
CA GLN A 127 -18.76 1.83 -7.52
C GLN A 127 -18.95 1.97 -9.03
N THR A 128 -18.46 3.06 -9.65
CA THR A 128 -18.45 3.22 -11.11
C THR A 128 -17.68 2.09 -11.79
N SER A 129 -16.43 1.82 -11.36
CA SER A 129 -15.63 0.73 -11.94
C SER A 129 -16.23 -0.66 -11.68
N TRP A 130 -16.84 -0.85 -10.51
CA TRP A 130 -17.55 -2.07 -10.18
C TRP A 130 -18.79 -2.29 -11.04
N ASN A 131 -19.60 -1.26 -11.23
CA ASN A 131 -20.78 -1.33 -12.08
C ASN A 131 -20.39 -1.62 -13.53
N ALA A 132 -19.33 -0.97 -14.04
CA ALA A 132 -18.78 -1.26 -15.36
C ALA A 132 -18.40 -2.75 -15.51
N PHE A 133 -17.82 -3.36 -14.48
CA PHE A 133 -17.54 -4.81 -14.46
C PHE A 133 -18.82 -5.66 -14.45
N ILE A 134 -19.81 -5.32 -13.61
CA ILE A 134 -21.07 -6.07 -13.53
C ILE A 134 -21.85 -6.01 -14.85
N ASP A 135 -21.83 -4.87 -15.53
CA ASP A 135 -22.51 -4.68 -16.81
C ASP A 135 -21.80 -5.40 -17.95
N ASN A 136 -20.46 -5.49 -17.91
CA ASN A 136 -19.63 -6.08 -18.96
C ASN A 136 -18.60 -7.10 -18.40
N PRO A 137 -19.03 -8.20 -17.75
CA PRO A 137 -18.14 -9.02 -16.93
C PRO A 137 -17.10 -9.79 -17.72
N LEU A 138 -17.37 -10.15 -18.98
CA LEU A 138 -16.44 -10.97 -19.78
C LEU A 138 -15.32 -10.15 -20.41
N LEU A 139 -15.67 -9.07 -21.13
CA LEU A 139 -14.73 -8.29 -21.94
C LEU A 139 -14.40 -6.91 -21.36
N GLY A 140 -15.15 -6.46 -20.36
CA GLY A 140 -15.07 -5.09 -19.85
C GLY A 140 -15.53 -4.05 -20.88
N VAL A 141 -15.54 -2.79 -20.46
CA VAL A 141 -16.01 -1.66 -21.28
C VAL A 141 -15.03 -1.26 -22.39
N GLU A 142 -13.72 -1.51 -22.23
CA GLU A 142 -12.71 -1.18 -23.25
C GLU A 142 -12.54 -2.32 -24.27
N GLY A 143 -12.75 -3.58 -23.86
CA GLY A 143 -12.63 -4.75 -24.74
C GLY A 143 -13.80 -4.95 -25.70
N GLY A 144 -14.97 -4.37 -25.41
CA GLY A 144 -16.19 -4.50 -26.21
C GLY A 144 -16.31 -3.53 -27.40
N GLY A 145 -15.37 -2.59 -27.55
CA GLY A 145 -15.37 -1.56 -28.59
C GLY A 145 -16.27 -0.37 -28.25
N TYR A 146 -15.71 0.66 -27.61
CA TYR A 146 -16.06 2.11 -27.55
C TYR A 146 -17.52 2.60 -27.58
N LEU A 147 -18.55 1.76 -27.47
CA LEU A 147 -19.94 2.17 -27.70
C LEU A 147 -20.72 2.43 -26.41
N SER A 148 -20.21 2.05 -25.25
CA SER A 148 -20.83 2.40 -23.98
C SER A 148 -20.21 3.71 -23.48
N GLY A 149 -21.01 4.76 -23.34
CA GLY A 149 -20.65 5.99 -22.59
C GLY A 149 -20.41 5.75 -21.08
N GLN A 150 -20.08 4.51 -20.69
CA GLN A 150 -19.71 4.11 -19.35
C GLN A 150 -18.24 4.47 -19.13
N SER A 151 -17.98 5.23 -18.06
CA SER A 151 -16.62 5.58 -17.64
C SER A 151 -16.11 4.59 -16.59
N ILE A 152 -14.79 4.46 -16.50
CA ILE A 152 -14.11 3.81 -15.38
C ILE A 152 -13.82 4.86 -14.31
N GLY A 153 -13.98 4.50 -13.03
CA GLY A 153 -13.78 5.41 -11.91
C GLY A 153 -12.34 5.90 -11.72
N GLN A 154 -11.35 5.19 -12.27
CA GLN A 154 -9.93 5.56 -12.23
C GLN A 154 -9.42 5.82 -10.81
N HIS A 155 -9.91 5.04 -9.85
CA HIS A 155 -9.61 5.24 -8.43
C HIS A 155 -9.18 3.98 -7.70
N SER A 156 -9.38 2.78 -8.26
CA SER A 156 -8.83 1.50 -7.76
C SER A 156 -8.30 0.73 -8.95
N SER A 157 -6.99 0.61 -9.10
CA SER A 157 -6.41 -0.10 -10.25
C SER A 157 -6.94 -1.51 -10.43
N TRP A 158 -7.28 -2.24 -9.34
CA TRP A 158 -7.89 -3.56 -9.47
C TRP A 158 -9.32 -3.51 -10.00
N LEU A 159 -10.17 -2.65 -9.44
CA LEU A 159 -11.56 -2.51 -9.90
C LEU A 159 -11.61 -1.89 -11.30
N ASP A 160 -10.74 -0.93 -11.58
CA ASP A 160 -10.58 -0.28 -12.88
C ASP A 160 -10.14 -1.31 -13.93
N PHE A 161 -9.18 -2.18 -13.61
CA PHE A 161 -8.73 -3.24 -14.53
C PHE A 161 -9.85 -4.26 -14.80
N LEU A 162 -10.59 -4.65 -13.76
CA LEU A 162 -11.76 -5.54 -13.90
C LEU A 162 -12.87 -4.88 -14.75
N GLY A 163 -13.20 -3.62 -14.50
CA GLY A 163 -14.21 -2.90 -15.27
C GLY A 163 -13.79 -2.66 -16.71
N ALA A 164 -12.52 -2.30 -16.95
CA ALA A 164 -12.00 -2.00 -18.28
C ALA A 164 -11.88 -3.25 -19.15
N PHE A 165 -11.37 -4.36 -18.61
CA PHE A 165 -10.99 -5.53 -19.41
C PHE A 165 -11.76 -6.83 -19.08
N GLY A 166 -12.65 -6.81 -18.08
CA GLY A 166 -13.44 -7.96 -17.68
C GLY A 166 -12.61 -9.16 -17.22
N LEU A 167 -13.26 -10.32 -17.11
CA LEU A 167 -12.63 -11.57 -16.70
C LEU A 167 -11.65 -12.10 -17.76
N TRP A 168 -11.88 -11.84 -19.04
CA TRP A 168 -11.06 -12.38 -20.14
C TRP A 168 -9.58 -12.00 -20.00
N VAL A 169 -9.29 -10.77 -19.60
CA VAL A 169 -7.91 -10.31 -19.37
C VAL A 169 -7.51 -10.41 -17.89
N SER A 170 -8.44 -10.11 -16.99
CA SER A 170 -8.16 -10.10 -15.54
C SER A 170 -7.81 -11.47 -14.98
N VAL A 171 -8.51 -12.52 -15.38
CA VAL A 171 -8.26 -13.87 -14.87
C VAL A 171 -6.88 -14.40 -15.30
N PRO A 172 -6.48 -14.33 -16.59
CA PRO A 172 -5.13 -14.72 -17.00
C PRO A 172 -4.02 -13.95 -16.29
N LEU A 173 -4.19 -12.64 -16.08
CA LEU A 173 -3.21 -11.83 -15.36
C LEU A 173 -3.08 -12.28 -13.89
N LEU A 174 -4.20 -12.40 -13.18
CA LEU A 174 -4.22 -12.84 -11.78
C LEU A 174 -3.67 -14.26 -11.64
N LEU A 175 -3.95 -15.15 -12.60
CA LEU A 175 -3.40 -16.49 -12.64
C LEU A 175 -1.88 -16.46 -12.85
N ALA A 176 -1.38 -15.65 -13.79
CA ALA A 176 0.06 -15.49 -14.01
C ALA A 176 0.77 -14.97 -12.75
N MET A 177 0.19 -13.99 -12.07
CA MET A 177 0.69 -13.48 -10.80
C MET A 177 0.69 -14.57 -9.70
N ALA A 178 -0.39 -15.35 -9.58
CA ALA A 178 -0.48 -16.44 -8.61
C ALA A 178 0.55 -17.54 -8.88
N LEU A 179 0.76 -17.90 -10.15
CA LEU A 179 1.78 -18.88 -10.56
C LEU A 179 3.20 -18.37 -10.28
N ALA A 180 3.48 -17.10 -10.57
CA ALA A 180 4.74 -16.46 -10.24
C ALA A 180 5.01 -16.46 -8.73
N PHE A 181 4.01 -16.11 -7.92
CA PHE A 181 4.09 -16.18 -6.46
C PHE A 181 4.35 -17.61 -5.97
N ARG A 182 3.61 -18.60 -6.47
CA ARG A 182 3.77 -20.02 -6.11
C ARG A 182 5.18 -20.52 -6.45
N LYS A 183 5.72 -20.13 -7.60
CA LYS A 183 7.10 -20.46 -8.00
C LYS A 183 8.11 -19.84 -7.02
N SER A 184 7.98 -18.55 -6.75
CA SER A 184 8.83 -17.82 -5.79
C SER A 184 8.76 -18.42 -4.39
N TRP A 185 7.58 -18.81 -3.91
CA TRP A 185 7.38 -19.44 -2.60
C TRP A 185 8.13 -20.77 -2.45
N ARG A 186 8.17 -21.58 -3.52
CA ARG A 186 8.92 -22.85 -3.56
C ARG A 186 10.44 -22.62 -3.57
N ILE A 187 10.91 -21.59 -4.28
CA ILE A 187 12.33 -21.22 -4.34
C ILE A 187 12.83 -20.69 -3.00
N PHE A 188 12.03 -19.88 -2.30
CA PHE A 188 12.41 -19.33 -1.01
C PHE A 188 12.21 -20.36 0.11
N THR A 189 13.30 -21.00 0.53
CA THR A 189 13.31 -21.99 1.61
C THR A 189 13.31 -21.38 3.01
N SER A 190 13.85 -20.16 3.17
CA SER A 190 13.98 -19.52 4.47
C SER A 190 12.67 -18.81 4.88
N PRO A 191 12.19 -19.00 6.13
CA PRO A 191 10.97 -18.36 6.62
C PRO A 191 10.95 -16.83 6.48
N LYS A 192 12.11 -16.18 6.67
CA LYS A 192 12.25 -14.73 6.53
C LYS A 192 11.95 -14.24 5.10
N HIS A 193 12.34 -15.03 4.09
CA HIS A 193 12.13 -14.66 2.68
C HIS A 193 10.67 -14.85 2.26
N ARG A 194 10.06 -15.94 2.73
CA ARG A 194 8.63 -16.19 2.54
C ARG A 194 7.79 -15.07 3.15
N LEU A 195 8.18 -14.58 4.33
CA LEU A 195 7.56 -13.43 4.95
C LEU A 195 7.68 -12.17 4.08
N VAL A 196 8.87 -11.85 3.57
CA VAL A 196 9.06 -10.69 2.66
C VAL A 196 8.18 -10.83 1.42
N LEU A 197 8.17 -12.02 0.80
CA LEU A 197 7.34 -12.30 -0.37
C LEU A 197 5.84 -12.11 -0.06
N LEU A 198 5.37 -12.57 1.10
CA LEU A 198 3.99 -12.38 1.55
C LEU A 198 3.68 -10.89 1.77
N MET A 199 4.60 -10.14 2.39
CA MET A 199 4.45 -8.69 2.57
C MET A 199 4.40 -7.95 1.23
N SER A 200 5.21 -8.35 0.25
CA SER A 200 5.17 -7.78 -1.09
C SER A 200 3.83 -8.04 -1.79
N LEU A 201 3.28 -9.26 -1.67
CA LEU A 201 1.97 -9.59 -2.23
C LEU A 201 0.85 -8.78 -1.57
N LEU A 202 0.88 -8.65 -0.24
CA LEU A 202 -0.09 -7.86 0.50
C LEU A 202 -0.02 -6.37 0.15
N LEU A 203 1.21 -5.82 0.03
CA LEU A 203 1.40 -4.45 -0.43
C LEU A 203 0.87 -4.26 -1.85
N LEU A 204 1.14 -5.19 -2.77
CA LEU A 204 0.61 -5.13 -4.14
C LEU A 204 -0.92 -5.12 -4.16
N GLY A 205 -1.55 -5.94 -3.33
CA GLY A 205 -3.01 -5.95 -3.14
C GLY A 205 -3.53 -4.59 -2.67
N ILE A 206 -2.95 -4.05 -1.59
CA ILE A 206 -3.31 -2.72 -1.05
C ILE A 206 -3.06 -1.62 -2.09
N PHE A 207 -1.96 -1.68 -2.83
CA PHE A 207 -1.61 -0.70 -3.84
C PHE A 207 -2.62 -0.65 -4.98
N GLY A 208 -3.03 -1.79 -5.52
CA GLY A 208 -4.06 -1.78 -6.56
C GLY A 208 -5.46 -1.38 -6.05
N LEU A 209 -5.73 -1.47 -4.73
CA LEU A 209 -6.97 -0.94 -4.16
C LEU A 209 -6.92 0.58 -3.95
N LEU A 210 -5.81 1.10 -3.43
CA LEU A 210 -5.66 2.51 -3.10
C LEU A 210 -5.37 3.41 -4.31
N ASN A 211 -5.16 2.82 -5.50
CA ASN A 211 -4.75 3.48 -6.74
C ASN A 211 -3.80 4.66 -6.52
N PRO A 212 -2.60 4.45 -5.94
CA PRO A 212 -1.53 5.35 -6.27
C PRO A 212 -1.24 5.05 -7.73
N ILE A 213 -1.92 5.79 -8.62
CA ILE A 213 -1.77 5.86 -10.07
C ILE A 213 -0.67 4.88 -10.48
N LEU A 214 -0.99 3.61 -10.79
CA LEU A 214 0.06 2.62 -11.09
C LEU A 214 0.87 3.03 -12.32
N THR A 215 0.29 3.91 -13.16
CA THR A 215 0.95 4.61 -14.26
C THR A 215 1.91 5.70 -13.80
N ASN A 216 1.89 6.10 -12.52
CA ASN A 216 2.89 6.97 -11.93
C ASN A 216 4.19 6.15 -11.85
N PRO A 217 5.22 6.52 -12.63
CA PRO A 217 6.44 5.73 -12.80
C PRO A 217 7.10 5.35 -11.47
N GLN A 218 6.87 6.17 -10.44
CA GLN A 218 7.39 6.00 -9.08
C GLN A 218 6.83 4.77 -8.33
N VAL A 219 5.64 4.28 -8.69
CA VAL A 219 5.01 3.09 -8.09
C VAL A 219 5.44 1.82 -8.83
N GLY A 220 5.45 1.88 -10.16
CA GLY A 220 5.98 0.81 -11.02
C GLY A 220 7.45 0.51 -10.74
N PHE A 221 8.30 1.54 -10.62
CA PHE A 221 9.73 1.38 -10.33
C PHE A 221 9.98 0.69 -8.98
N GLY A 222 9.17 0.98 -7.96
CA GLY A 222 9.28 0.34 -6.64
C GLY A 222 9.01 -1.17 -6.68
N HIS A 223 8.03 -1.61 -7.46
CA HIS A 223 7.69 -3.02 -7.58
C HIS A 223 8.66 -3.77 -8.50
N PHE A 224 9.07 -3.15 -9.62
CA PHE A 224 9.95 -3.80 -10.60
C PHE A 224 11.42 -3.84 -10.21
N PHE A 225 11.93 -2.89 -9.42
CA PHE A 225 13.36 -2.84 -9.10
C PHE A 225 13.68 -3.25 -7.66
N LEU A 226 12.92 -2.81 -6.65
CA LEU A 226 13.28 -3.07 -5.25
C LEU A 226 12.97 -4.51 -4.81
N VAL A 227 11.88 -5.09 -5.30
CA VAL A 227 11.58 -6.51 -5.01
C VAL A 227 12.66 -7.41 -5.60
N PRO A 228 13.05 -7.31 -6.88
CA PRO A 228 14.16 -8.10 -7.41
C PRO A 228 15.51 -7.77 -6.77
N LEU A 229 15.80 -6.52 -6.41
CA LEU A 229 17.07 -6.18 -5.73
C LEU A 229 17.18 -6.86 -4.37
N GLY A 230 16.11 -6.83 -3.57
CA GLY A 230 16.08 -7.51 -2.28
C GLY A 230 16.28 -9.03 -2.41
N LEU A 231 15.83 -9.61 -3.53
CA LEU A 231 16.05 -11.01 -3.86
C LEU A 231 17.48 -11.28 -4.38
N ALA A 232 18.02 -10.41 -5.23
CA ALA A 232 19.35 -10.52 -5.83
C ALA A 232 20.46 -10.38 -4.78
N MET A 233 20.37 -9.38 -3.89
CA MET A 233 21.33 -9.17 -2.80
C MET A 233 21.42 -10.39 -1.86
N ASN A 234 20.34 -11.15 -1.73
CA ASN A 234 20.32 -12.34 -0.89
C ASN A 234 20.91 -13.57 -1.59
N SER A 235 20.74 -13.69 -2.91
CA SER A 235 21.39 -14.74 -3.71
C SER A 235 22.91 -14.65 -3.65
N ILE A 236 23.45 -13.43 -3.59
CA ILE A 236 24.88 -13.15 -3.42
C ILE A 236 25.35 -13.62 -2.03
N SER A 237 24.61 -13.31 -0.96
CA SER A 237 24.94 -13.74 0.40
C SER A 237 24.90 -15.26 0.65
N ARG A 238 24.32 -16.03 -0.29
CA ARG A 238 24.30 -17.50 -0.25
C ARG A 238 25.52 -18.10 -0.94
N ARG A 239 26.02 -17.48 -2.03
CA ARG A 239 27.28 -17.89 -2.66
C ARG A 239 28.44 -17.73 -1.69
N GLU A 240 28.51 -16.60 -0.99
CA GLU A 240 29.53 -16.31 0.03
C GLU A 240 29.49 -17.23 1.26
N ARG A 241 28.46 -18.08 1.42
CA ARG A 241 28.37 -19.07 2.51
C ARG A 241 28.60 -20.50 2.07
N ALA A 242 28.68 -20.72 0.76
CA ALA A 242 28.98 -22.02 0.17
C ALA A 242 30.46 -22.15 -0.22
N GLU A 243 31.19 -21.03 -0.20
CA GLU A 243 32.65 -20.90 -0.28
C GLU A 243 33.24 -20.79 1.13
#